data_AF-A0A925LUX6-F1
#
_entry.id   AF-A0A925LUX6-F1
#
_cell.length_a   1.000
_cell.length_b   1.000
_cell.length_c   1.000
_cell.angle_alpha   90.00
_cell.angle_beta   90.00
_cell.angle_gamma   90.00
#
_symmetry.space_group_name_H-M   'P 1'
#
loop_
_entity.id
_entity.type
_entity.pdbx_description
1 polymer ?
#
loop_
_entity_poly.entity_id
_entity_poly.type
_entity_poly.pdbx_seq_one_letter_code
_entity_poly.pdbx_strand_id
1 'polypeptide(L)'
;SAKLPWEVDGRKWHTQDRIAHSGQPCRWDGQALNYVIELLEKEHDLAPTNWNDRATIEVRAEKGLGWFLHARSGGEWLLSLCFRVKKNEFTTEDLDASLGLKPLDDMEDVQAYGRDPRVKARNLKTAWQEVTIKVWKKSEVDTPAFRQFLKKALKSYLTLSKAEATNPEDLMPWKQLGRKWHLMKKGMPATGRGVWDIAIVERLLPVVESHLEKCDVDYGIRSKINWTEAKSGKPVAELHTKRSDGVDLILYFPSGKVTIGAIAAMGESQDIQSARDGQDAVRIRFTKLEQLGDKTLISLIMECSIR
;
A
#
# COMPACT_ATOMS: atom_id res chain seq x y z
N SER A 1 -12.96 34.40 10.67
CA SER A 1 -13.97 33.32 10.59
C SER A 1 -14.29 32.82 11.98
N ALA A 2 -15.56 32.48 12.27
CA ALA A 2 -15.92 31.86 13.54
C ALA A 2 -15.37 30.42 13.59
N LYS A 3 -14.84 30.00 14.75
CA LYS A 3 -14.40 28.63 14.97
C LYS A 3 -15.61 27.69 15.06
N LEU A 4 -15.47 26.50 14.49
CA LEU A 4 -16.48 25.44 14.56
C LEU A 4 -16.47 24.81 15.96
N PRO A 5 -17.58 24.20 16.43
CA PRO A 5 -17.67 23.66 17.80
C PRO A 5 -16.55 22.68 18.17
N TRP A 6 -16.16 21.80 17.25
CA TRP A 6 -15.06 20.84 17.44
C TRP A 6 -13.67 21.47 17.41
N GLU A 7 -13.51 22.65 16.80
CA GLU A 7 -12.27 23.44 16.84
C GLU A 7 -12.12 24.19 18.18
N VAL A 8 -13.23 24.43 18.89
CA VAL A 8 -13.25 25.09 20.20
C VAL A 8 -12.98 24.08 21.32
N ASP A 9 -13.76 23.00 21.36
CA ASP A 9 -13.58 21.92 22.34
C ASP A 9 -14.04 20.59 21.72
N GLY A 10 -13.14 19.97 20.95
CA GLY A 10 -13.42 18.71 20.27
C GLY A 10 -13.76 17.57 21.23
N ARG A 11 -13.09 17.48 22.39
CA ARG A 11 -13.38 16.42 23.37
C ARG A 11 -14.79 16.54 23.92
N LYS A 12 -15.22 17.75 24.30
CA LYS A 12 -16.61 18.00 24.71
C LYS A 12 -17.59 17.74 23.57
N TRP A 13 -17.29 18.23 22.36
CA TRP A 13 -18.14 18.02 21.18
C TRP A 13 -18.43 16.53 20.94
N HIS A 14 -17.39 15.70 21.00
CA HIS A 14 -17.50 14.27 20.71
C HIS A 14 -18.00 13.43 21.89
N THR A 15 -17.86 13.86 23.15
CA THR A 15 -18.19 13.02 24.31
C THR A 15 -19.40 13.51 25.11
N GLN A 16 -19.77 14.79 25.01
CA GLN A 16 -20.88 15.38 25.75
C GLN A 16 -21.98 15.84 24.80
N ASP A 17 -21.65 16.78 23.90
CA ASP A 17 -22.64 17.39 22.99
C ASP A 17 -23.22 16.36 22.02
N ARG A 18 -22.35 15.52 21.44
CA ARG A 18 -22.67 14.31 20.65
C ARG A 18 -23.81 14.54 19.66
N ILE A 19 -23.50 15.19 18.54
CA ILE A 19 -24.45 15.44 17.46
C ILE A 19 -24.20 14.47 16.30
N ALA A 20 -25.25 13.74 15.90
CA ALA A 20 -25.21 12.79 14.80
C ALA A 20 -25.18 13.51 13.43
N HIS A 21 -24.91 12.75 12.36
CA HIS A 21 -24.97 13.27 10.99
C HIS A 21 -26.35 13.84 10.61
N SER A 22 -27.42 13.28 11.18
CA SER A 22 -28.80 13.75 11.05
C SER A 22 -29.07 15.08 11.76
N GLY A 23 -28.13 15.58 12.56
CA GLY A 23 -28.32 16.74 13.44
C GLY A 23 -29.03 16.42 14.76
N GLN A 24 -29.46 15.16 14.96
CA GLN A 24 -30.07 14.71 16.21
C GLN A 24 -29.00 14.43 17.28
N PRO A 25 -29.35 14.49 18.59
CA PRO A 25 -28.48 14.02 19.65
C PRO A 25 -28.17 12.52 19.50
N CYS A 26 -26.92 12.13 19.67
CA CYS A 26 -26.55 10.72 19.70
C CYS A 26 -27.10 10.04 20.97
N ARG A 27 -27.38 8.74 20.83
CA ARG A 27 -27.91 7.82 21.84
C ARG A 27 -26.85 6.87 22.41
N TRP A 28 -25.71 6.69 21.73
CA TRP A 28 -24.58 5.95 22.30
C TRP A 28 -23.89 6.76 23.40
N ASP A 29 -23.36 6.08 24.41
CA ASP A 29 -22.72 6.62 25.61
C ASP A 29 -21.36 7.28 25.34
N GLY A 30 -21.28 8.60 25.55
CA GLY A 30 -20.06 9.39 25.40
C GLY A 30 -18.90 8.92 26.28
N GLN A 31 -19.19 8.28 27.41
CA GLN A 31 -18.18 7.72 28.28
C GLN A 31 -17.46 6.53 27.67
N ALA A 32 -18.06 5.84 26.69
CA ALA A 32 -17.38 4.78 25.95
C ALA A 32 -16.19 5.34 25.15
N LEU A 33 -16.38 6.48 24.47
CA LEU A 33 -15.31 7.14 23.73
C LEU A 33 -14.23 7.67 24.68
N ASN A 34 -14.62 8.38 25.75
CA ASN A 34 -13.66 8.87 26.75
C ASN A 34 -12.82 7.74 27.33
N TYR A 35 -13.45 6.63 27.72
CA TYR A 35 -12.74 5.48 28.28
C TYR A 35 -11.69 4.90 27.32
N VAL A 36 -12.04 4.70 26.05
CA VAL A 36 -11.11 4.18 25.04
C VAL A 36 -9.95 5.15 24.82
N ILE A 37 -10.23 6.45 24.71
CA ILE A 37 -9.17 7.45 24.52
C ILE A 37 -8.28 7.57 25.76
N GLU A 38 -8.82 7.50 26.97
CA GLU A 38 -8.02 7.51 28.21
C GLU A 38 -7.12 6.28 28.36
N LEU A 39 -7.50 5.13 27.81
CA LEU A 39 -6.61 3.97 27.74
C LEU A 39 -5.45 4.23 26.76
N LEU A 40 -5.71 4.90 25.65
CA LEU A 40 -4.69 5.19 24.62
C LEU A 40 -3.78 6.37 25.00
N GLU A 41 -4.30 7.41 25.65
CA GLU A 41 -3.52 8.57 26.10
C GLU A 41 -2.48 8.21 27.18
N LYS A 42 -2.57 7.01 27.78
CA LYS A 42 -1.55 6.46 28.69
C LYS A 42 -0.33 5.88 27.97
N GLU A 43 -0.42 5.67 26.65
CA GLU A 43 0.62 5.02 25.85
C GLU A 43 1.56 6.07 25.23
N HIS A 44 2.84 6.02 25.57
CA HIS A 44 3.82 7.04 25.17
C HIS A 44 4.21 7.02 23.68
N ASP A 45 3.89 5.94 22.96
CA ASP A 45 4.20 5.78 21.53
C ASP A 45 3.14 6.41 20.60
N LEU A 46 2.11 7.06 21.16
CA LEU A 46 1.02 7.69 20.42
C LEU A 46 1.13 9.22 20.43
N ALA A 47 0.74 9.83 19.31
CA ALA A 47 0.61 11.27 19.20
C ALA A 47 -0.61 11.77 19.98
N PRO A 48 -0.66 13.07 20.33
CA PRO A 48 -1.87 13.67 20.91
C PRO A 48 -3.10 13.38 20.04
N THR A 49 -4.19 12.96 20.68
CA THR A 49 -5.46 12.65 20.02
C THR A 49 -5.95 13.84 19.21
N ASN A 50 -6.26 13.62 17.93
CA ASN A 50 -6.82 14.64 17.06
C ASN A 50 -8.36 14.63 17.15
N TRP A 51 -8.91 15.69 17.73
CA TRP A 51 -10.35 15.91 17.88
C TRP A 51 -10.90 16.91 16.85
N ASN A 52 -10.07 17.41 15.94
CA ASN A 52 -10.43 18.51 15.05
C ASN A 52 -11.11 18.03 13.76
N ASP A 53 -12.23 17.32 13.89
CA ASP A 53 -13.12 16.96 12.79
C ASP A 53 -14.55 16.89 13.32
N ARG A 54 -15.55 17.08 12.45
CA ARG A 54 -16.95 17.08 12.87
C ARG A 54 -17.40 15.73 13.46
N ALA A 55 -16.88 14.62 12.96
CA ALA A 55 -17.43 13.29 13.24
C ALA A 55 -16.38 12.19 13.48
N THR A 56 -15.09 12.54 13.44
CA THR A 56 -13.99 11.59 13.48
C THR A 56 -12.95 12.01 14.50
N ILE A 57 -12.62 11.11 15.41
CA ILE A 57 -11.48 11.27 16.31
C ILE A 57 -10.37 10.36 15.79
N GLU A 58 -9.19 10.92 15.58
CA GLU A 58 -8.04 10.17 15.07
C GLU A 58 -6.96 10.04 16.15
N VAL A 59 -6.48 8.80 16.34
CA VAL A 59 -5.28 8.48 17.12
C VAL A 59 -4.28 7.84 16.19
N ARG A 60 -2.99 8.23 16.30
CA ARG A 60 -1.89 7.74 15.46
C ARG A 60 -0.62 7.58 16.28
N ALA A 61 0.37 6.86 15.76
CA ALA A 61 1.70 6.81 16.35
C ALA A 61 2.35 8.21 16.39
N GLU A 62 3.14 8.46 17.43
CA GLU A 62 4.00 9.66 17.54
C GLU A 62 5.04 9.67 16.41
N LYS A 63 5.61 8.49 16.12
CA LYS A 63 6.55 8.25 15.03
C LYS A 63 6.06 7.06 14.21
N GLY A 64 5.71 7.28 12.95
CA GLY A 64 5.04 6.27 12.15
C GLY A 64 4.22 6.87 11.01
N LEU A 65 3.83 6.02 10.06
CA LEU A 65 2.83 6.37 9.06
C LEU A 65 1.46 5.77 9.43
N GLY A 66 0.40 6.49 9.02
CA GLY A 66 -0.99 6.06 9.16
C GLY A 66 -1.59 6.27 10.55
N TRP A 67 -2.92 6.17 10.63
CA TRP A 67 -3.69 6.23 11.88
C TRP A 67 -3.80 4.84 12.52
N PHE A 68 -3.91 4.80 13.85
CA PHE A 68 -4.23 3.60 14.63
C PHE A 68 -5.74 3.44 14.80
N LEU A 69 -6.42 4.49 15.26
CA LEU A 69 -7.86 4.50 15.52
C LEU A 69 -8.51 5.67 14.80
N HIS A 70 -9.59 5.37 14.07
CA HIS A 70 -10.63 6.33 13.70
C HIS A 70 -11.90 5.99 14.47
N ALA A 71 -12.22 6.79 15.49
CA ALA A 71 -13.51 6.70 16.16
C ALA A 71 -14.53 7.59 15.44
N ARG A 72 -15.58 7.00 14.87
CA ARG A 72 -16.65 7.71 14.16
C ARG A 72 -17.80 7.98 15.13
N SER A 73 -17.94 9.23 15.55
CA SER A 73 -18.90 9.68 16.55
C SER A 73 -20.23 10.16 15.98
N GLY A 74 -20.33 10.32 14.65
CA GLY A 74 -21.52 10.86 13.97
C GLY A 74 -22.68 9.89 13.82
N GLY A 75 -22.53 8.63 14.23
CA GLY A 75 -23.62 7.67 14.28
C GLY A 75 -24.58 7.99 15.42
N GLU A 76 -25.89 7.95 15.16
CA GLU A 76 -26.90 8.27 16.17
C GLU A 76 -26.89 7.23 17.30
N TRP A 77 -26.92 5.94 16.96
CA TRP A 77 -27.06 4.87 17.96
C TRP A 77 -25.76 4.20 18.37
N LEU A 78 -24.71 4.32 17.55
CA LEU A 78 -23.46 3.59 17.76
C LEU A 78 -22.24 4.46 17.46
N LEU A 79 -21.28 4.39 18.36
CA LEU A 79 -19.90 4.78 18.14
C LEU A 79 -19.21 3.68 17.33
N SER A 80 -18.62 3.99 16.18
CA SER A 80 -17.82 3.01 15.44
C SER A 80 -16.34 3.24 15.72
N LEU A 81 -15.69 2.28 16.37
CA LEU A 81 -14.24 2.27 16.61
C LEU A 81 -13.56 1.46 15.51
N CYS A 82 -12.88 2.14 14.59
CA CYS A 82 -12.15 1.49 13.51
C CYS A 82 -10.65 1.50 13.82
N PHE A 83 -10.05 0.34 13.97
CA PHE A 83 -8.64 0.15 14.27
C PHE A 83 -7.88 -0.36 13.04
N ARG A 84 -6.65 0.13 12.84
CA ARG A 84 -5.67 -0.44 11.92
C ARG A 84 -4.70 -1.33 12.68
N VAL A 85 -4.54 -2.55 12.20
CA VAL A 85 -3.64 -3.57 12.77
C VAL A 85 -2.92 -4.30 11.65
N LYS A 86 -1.94 -5.15 11.96
CA LYS A 86 -1.29 -5.99 10.94
C LYS A 86 -2.30 -6.90 10.26
N LYS A 87 -2.08 -7.18 8.96
CA LYS A 87 -2.89 -8.15 8.21
C LYS A 87 -2.97 -9.50 8.93
N ASN A 88 -4.17 -10.09 8.94
CA ASN A 88 -4.48 -11.37 9.60
C ASN A 88 -4.28 -11.39 11.14
N GLU A 89 -4.30 -10.25 11.84
CA GLU A 89 -4.14 -10.21 13.30
C GLU A 89 -5.35 -10.77 14.06
N PHE A 90 -6.55 -10.57 13.49
CA PHE A 90 -7.83 -11.01 14.04
C PHE A 90 -8.71 -11.67 12.97
N THR A 91 -9.55 -12.62 13.40
CA THR A 91 -10.71 -13.10 12.64
C THR A 91 -11.96 -12.36 13.16
N THR A 92 -13.04 -12.33 12.37
CA THR A 92 -14.28 -11.68 12.86
C THR A 92 -14.92 -12.53 13.94
N GLU A 93 -14.91 -13.84 13.74
CA GLU A 93 -15.58 -14.85 14.54
C GLU A 93 -15.00 -14.92 15.96
N ASP A 94 -13.66 -15.02 16.09
CA ASP A 94 -13.01 -15.11 17.41
C ASP A 94 -13.16 -13.80 18.19
N LEU A 95 -13.10 -12.66 17.48
CA LEU A 95 -13.20 -11.35 18.12
C LEU A 95 -14.64 -11.06 18.56
N ASP A 96 -15.63 -11.38 17.75
CA ASP A 96 -17.05 -11.25 18.09
C ASP A 96 -17.39 -12.11 19.31
N ALA A 97 -16.97 -13.38 19.31
CA ALA A 97 -17.15 -14.29 20.44
C ALA A 97 -16.45 -13.80 21.72
N SER A 98 -15.24 -13.26 21.59
CA SER A 98 -14.49 -12.74 22.75
C SER A 98 -15.09 -11.47 23.33
N LEU A 99 -15.65 -10.57 22.50
CA LEU A 99 -16.23 -9.31 22.95
C LEU A 99 -17.67 -9.50 23.45
N GLY A 100 -18.40 -10.50 22.93
CA GLY A 100 -19.73 -10.86 23.41
C GLY A 100 -20.74 -9.73 23.28
N LEU A 101 -20.63 -8.90 22.23
CA LEU A 101 -21.52 -7.76 22.02
C LEU A 101 -22.89 -8.25 21.55
N LYS A 102 -23.95 -7.80 22.22
CA LYS A 102 -25.31 -8.12 21.82
C LYS A 102 -25.61 -7.52 20.43
N PRO A 103 -26.31 -8.26 19.55
CA PRO A 103 -26.91 -7.70 18.34
C PRO A 103 -27.80 -6.50 18.67
N LEU A 104 -27.95 -5.56 17.72
CA LEU A 104 -28.78 -4.36 17.93
C LEU A 104 -30.25 -4.71 18.20
N ASP A 105 -30.77 -5.71 17.48
CA ASP A 105 -32.16 -6.15 17.60
C ASP A 105 -32.49 -6.72 19.00
N ASP A 106 -31.47 -7.17 19.76
CA ASP A 106 -31.61 -7.71 21.12
C ASP A 106 -31.46 -6.64 22.21
N MET A 107 -31.36 -5.36 21.83
CA MET A 107 -31.16 -4.24 22.74
C MET A 107 -32.49 -3.50 22.94
N GLU A 108 -33.11 -3.70 24.10
CA GLU A 108 -34.46 -3.22 24.44
C GLU A 108 -34.67 -1.71 24.21
N ASP A 109 -33.61 -0.89 24.32
CA ASP A 109 -33.69 0.57 24.19
C ASP A 109 -33.27 1.11 22.81
N VAL A 110 -32.89 0.24 21.84
CA VAL A 110 -32.38 0.68 20.53
C VAL A 110 -33.48 0.60 19.48
N GLN A 111 -33.98 1.76 19.04
CA GLN A 111 -35.00 1.85 17.98
C GLN A 111 -34.40 1.72 16.56
N ALA A 112 -33.10 1.47 16.45
CA ALA A 112 -32.43 1.23 15.18
C ALA A 112 -32.46 -0.25 14.81
N TYR A 113 -33.30 -0.60 13.84
CA TYR A 113 -33.29 -1.91 13.22
C TYR A 113 -32.02 -2.09 12.38
N GLY A 114 -31.28 -3.17 12.62
CA GLY A 114 -30.09 -3.46 11.83
C GLY A 114 -29.41 -4.75 12.23
N ARG A 115 -29.42 -5.73 11.33
CA ARG A 115 -28.63 -6.98 11.44
C ARG A 115 -27.15 -6.79 11.12
N ASP A 116 -26.69 -5.54 11.09
CA ASP A 116 -25.29 -5.26 10.80
C ASP A 116 -24.43 -5.84 11.92
N PRO A 117 -23.37 -6.60 11.58
CA PRO A 117 -22.46 -7.12 12.60
C PRO A 117 -21.83 -5.98 13.40
N ARG A 118 -21.76 -6.16 14.72
CA ARG A 118 -21.14 -5.21 15.66
C ARG A 118 -19.62 -5.26 15.56
N VAL A 119 -19.06 -6.40 15.18
CA VAL A 119 -17.64 -6.63 15.02
C VAL A 119 -17.35 -7.06 13.58
N LYS A 120 -16.30 -6.50 12.98
CA LYS A 120 -15.84 -6.90 11.65
C LYS A 120 -14.34 -6.75 11.53
N ALA A 121 -13.65 -7.82 11.14
CA ALA A 121 -12.24 -7.80 10.77
C ALA A 121 -12.10 -8.00 9.25
N ARG A 122 -11.47 -7.04 8.56
CA ARG A 122 -11.30 -7.05 7.10
C ARG A 122 -9.85 -6.74 6.72
N ASN A 123 -9.23 -7.64 5.98
CA ASN A 123 -7.93 -7.34 5.38
C ASN A 123 -8.04 -6.27 4.29
N LEU A 124 -7.11 -5.31 4.30
CA LEU A 124 -6.96 -4.35 3.21
C LEU A 124 -6.07 -4.93 2.11
N LYS A 125 -6.01 -4.24 0.97
CA LYS A 125 -5.07 -4.59 -0.11
C LYS A 125 -3.60 -4.39 0.29
N THR A 126 -3.36 -3.61 1.33
CA THR A 126 -2.04 -3.32 1.92
C THR A 126 -1.67 -4.34 3.00
N ALA A 127 -0.58 -4.09 3.73
CA ALA A 127 -0.14 -4.89 4.89
C ALA A 127 -1.05 -4.74 6.13
N TRP A 128 -2.14 -4.00 6.01
CA TRP A 128 -3.04 -3.64 7.10
C TRP A 128 -4.32 -4.50 7.08
N GLN A 129 -4.86 -4.73 8.26
CA GLN A 129 -6.23 -5.14 8.52
C GLN A 129 -6.98 -4.01 9.22
N GLU A 130 -8.24 -3.85 8.89
CA GLU A 130 -9.17 -2.94 9.56
C GLU A 130 -10.10 -3.75 10.45
N VAL A 131 -10.17 -3.40 11.73
CA VAL A 131 -11.09 -3.98 12.72
C VAL A 131 -12.07 -2.91 13.13
N THR A 132 -13.36 -3.12 12.87
CA THR A 132 -14.43 -2.23 13.29
C THR A 132 -15.20 -2.86 14.43
N ILE A 133 -15.38 -2.11 15.52
CA ILE A 133 -16.21 -2.46 16.66
C ILE A 133 -17.24 -1.35 16.86
N LYS A 134 -18.53 -1.67 16.78
CA LYS A 134 -19.64 -0.75 17.01
C LYS A 134 -20.05 -0.84 18.49
N VAL A 135 -20.06 0.29 19.19
CA VAL A 135 -20.25 0.41 20.64
C VAL A 135 -21.42 1.32 20.94
N TRP A 136 -22.25 0.93 21.90
CA TRP A 136 -23.37 1.69 22.43
C TRP A 136 -23.13 2.18 23.86
N LYS A 137 -22.54 1.37 24.75
CA LYS A 137 -22.35 1.72 26.17
C LYS A 137 -20.90 1.55 26.62
N LYS A 138 -20.46 2.32 27.62
CA LYS A 138 -19.12 2.15 28.22
C LYS A 138 -18.88 0.72 28.71
N SER A 139 -19.90 0.05 29.26
CA SER A 139 -19.81 -1.32 29.77
C SER A 139 -19.40 -2.36 28.72
N GLU A 140 -19.59 -2.07 27.43
CA GLU A 140 -19.19 -2.97 26.34
C GLU A 140 -17.68 -2.90 26.06
N VAL A 141 -17.02 -1.78 26.41
CA VAL A 141 -15.58 -1.57 26.22
C VAL A 141 -14.79 -1.60 27.53
N ASP A 142 -15.46 -1.42 28.67
CA ASP A 142 -14.85 -1.56 30.01
C ASP A 142 -14.83 -3.03 30.45
N THR A 143 -14.27 -3.89 29.61
CA THR A 143 -14.17 -5.34 29.84
C THR A 143 -12.72 -5.82 29.74
N PRO A 144 -12.36 -6.93 30.44
CA PRO A 144 -11.04 -7.53 30.27
C PRO A 144 -10.75 -7.93 28.81
N ALA A 145 -11.75 -8.46 28.11
CA ALA A 145 -11.64 -8.87 26.72
C ALA A 145 -11.31 -7.68 25.80
N PHE A 146 -12.02 -6.56 25.95
CA PHE A 146 -11.74 -5.36 25.15
C PHE A 146 -10.35 -4.79 25.45
N ARG A 147 -9.93 -4.74 26.72
CA ARG A 147 -8.57 -4.30 27.08
C ARG A 147 -7.48 -5.19 26.48
N GLN A 148 -7.69 -6.51 26.48
CA GLN A 148 -6.77 -7.46 25.84
C GLN A 148 -6.71 -7.26 24.32
N PHE A 149 -7.87 -7.07 23.68
CA PHE A 149 -7.96 -6.71 22.27
C PHE A 149 -7.17 -5.43 21.98
N LEU A 150 -7.44 -4.34 22.71
CA LEU A 150 -6.84 -3.03 22.47
C LEU A 150 -5.31 -3.08 22.59
N LYS A 151 -4.79 -3.78 23.60
CA LYS A 151 -3.35 -3.98 23.79
C LYS A 151 -2.72 -4.75 22.64
N LYS A 152 -3.36 -5.84 22.18
CA LYS A 152 -2.88 -6.64 21.04
C LYS A 152 -2.91 -5.83 19.74
N ALA A 153 -4.01 -5.12 19.49
CA ALA A 153 -4.19 -4.25 18.33
C ALA A 153 -3.13 -3.16 18.27
N LEU A 154 -2.91 -2.45 19.38
CA LEU A 154 -1.91 -1.38 19.46
C LEU A 154 -0.49 -1.91 19.24
N LYS A 155 -0.12 -3.03 19.87
CA LYS A 155 1.19 -3.66 19.65
C LYS A 155 1.43 -4.03 18.18
N SER A 156 0.42 -4.62 17.55
CA SER A 156 0.46 -5.02 16.13
C SER A 156 0.61 -3.80 15.22
N TYR A 157 -0.15 -2.73 15.48
CA TYR A 157 -0.06 -1.46 14.77
C TYR A 157 1.33 -0.80 14.91
N LEU A 158 1.83 -0.63 16.13
CA LEU A 158 3.11 0.05 16.37
C LEU A 158 4.27 -0.71 15.73
N THR A 159 4.23 -2.05 15.74
CA THR A 159 5.26 -2.87 15.07
C THR A 159 5.30 -2.57 13.57
N LEU A 160 4.14 -2.54 12.90
CA LEU A 160 4.06 -2.28 11.47
C LEU A 160 4.33 -0.81 11.13
N SER A 161 3.80 0.14 11.91
CA SER A 161 3.98 1.57 11.69
C SER A 161 5.45 2.00 11.86
N LYS A 162 6.17 1.43 12.83
CA LYS A 162 7.62 1.62 12.99
C LYS A 162 8.40 1.01 11.81
N ALA A 163 8.03 -0.18 11.34
CA ALA A 163 8.65 -0.79 10.16
C ALA A 163 8.41 0.04 8.87
N GLU A 164 7.18 0.51 8.64
CA GLU A 164 6.84 1.39 7.50
C GLU A 164 7.59 2.73 7.55
N ALA A 165 7.76 3.32 8.74
CA ALA A 165 8.55 4.55 8.90
C ALA A 165 10.05 4.32 8.68
N THR A 166 10.54 3.10 8.90
CA THR A 166 11.96 2.76 8.71
C THR A 166 12.27 2.45 7.23
N ASN A 167 11.30 1.91 6.47
CA ASN A 167 11.45 1.58 5.04
C ASN A 167 10.36 2.23 4.15
N PRO A 168 10.43 3.55 3.88
CA PRO A 168 9.45 4.24 3.02
C PRO A 168 9.36 3.68 1.58
N GLU A 169 10.44 3.08 1.07
CA GLU A 169 10.52 2.52 -0.28
C GLU A 169 9.62 1.28 -0.50
N ASP A 170 9.31 0.51 0.55
CA ASP A 170 8.50 -0.72 0.43
C ASP A 170 6.99 -0.43 0.25
N LEU A 171 6.58 0.80 0.57
CA LEU A 171 5.22 1.30 0.32
C LEU A 171 5.01 1.81 -1.11
N MET A 172 6.08 1.85 -1.90
CA MET A 172 6.00 2.41 -3.23
C MET A 172 5.18 1.50 -4.16
N PRO A 173 4.34 2.07 -5.04
CA PRO A 173 3.44 1.30 -5.89
C PRO A 173 4.13 0.20 -6.71
N TRP A 174 5.37 0.41 -7.13
CA TRP A 174 6.15 -0.56 -7.89
C TRP A 174 6.62 -1.76 -7.06
N LYS A 175 6.96 -1.57 -5.78
CA LYS A 175 7.29 -2.68 -4.87
C LYS A 175 6.06 -3.55 -4.57
N GLN A 176 4.88 -2.93 -4.44
CA GLN A 176 3.63 -3.66 -4.16
C GLN A 176 3.04 -4.37 -5.38
N LEU A 177 3.10 -3.73 -6.55
CA LEU A 177 2.53 -4.26 -7.79
C LEU A 177 3.52 -5.12 -8.59
N GLY A 178 4.82 -4.98 -8.33
CA GLY A 178 5.90 -5.71 -9.01
C GLY A 178 5.73 -5.67 -10.52
N ARG A 179 5.73 -6.83 -11.16
CA ARG A 179 5.52 -6.99 -12.61
C ARG A 179 4.35 -6.18 -13.17
N LYS A 180 3.22 -6.09 -12.44
CA LYS A 180 2.03 -5.35 -12.90
C LYS A 180 2.29 -3.85 -13.03
N TRP A 181 3.16 -3.26 -12.21
CA TRP A 181 3.50 -1.84 -12.30
C TRP A 181 4.12 -1.48 -13.66
N HIS A 182 4.98 -2.35 -14.18
CA HIS A 182 5.69 -2.10 -15.43
C HIS A 182 4.77 -2.14 -16.64
N LEU A 183 3.62 -2.80 -16.54
CA LEU A 183 2.57 -2.87 -17.57
C LEU A 183 1.52 -1.75 -17.46
N MET A 184 1.66 -0.82 -16.50
CA MET A 184 0.72 0.30 -16.34
C MET A 184 1.28 1.59 -16.93
N LYS A 185 0.40 2.44 -17.50
CA LYS A 185 0.75 3.83 -17.85
C LYS A 185 1.11 4.69 -16.63
N LYS A 186 0.62 4.31 -15.44
CA LYS A 186 0.94 5.01 -14.19
C LYS A 186 2.46 4.97 -13.94
N GLY A 187 3.01 6.13 -13.58
CA GLY A 187 4.45 6.31 -13.34
C GLY A 187 5.26 6.70 -14.57
N MET A 188 4.66 6.74 -15.76
CA MET A 188 5.29 7.35 -16.94
C MET A 188 5.34 8.89 -16.79
N PRO A 189 6.36 9.56 -17.35
CA PRO A 189 6.45 11.03 -17.32
C PRO A 189 5.23 11.68 -18.00
N ALA A 190 4.66 12.69 -17.34
CA ALA A 190 3.47 13.39 -17.84
C ALA A 190 3.76 14.35 -19.01
N THR A 191 5.04 14.66 -19.27
CA THR A 191 5.49 15.59 -20.32
C THR A 191 6.78 15.06 -20.98
N GLY A 192 6.87 15.19 -22.31
CA GLY A 192 8.01 14.75 -23.12
C GLY A 192 7.63 14.46 -24.58
N ARG A 193 8.58 14.61 -25.52
CA ARG A 193 8.41 14.27 -26.94
C ARG A 193 8.40 12.75 -27.12
N GLY A 194 7.21 12.20 -27.36
CA GLY A 194 7.03 10.79 -27.74
C GLY A 194 6.27 9.99 -26.69
N VAL A 195 4.93 10.09 -26.72
CA VAL A 195 4.07 9.12 -26.04
C VAL A 195 4.27 7.78 -26.75
N TRP A 196 5.20 6.97 -26.27
CA TRP A 196 5.36 5.60 -26.74
C TRP A 196 4.27 4.72 -26.11
N ASP A 197 3.85 3.68 -26.83
CA ASP A 197 2.74 2.84 -26.40
C ASP A 197 3.19 1.78 -25.38
N ILE A 198 2.45 1.64 -24.28
CA ILE A 198 2.70 0.60 -23.26
C ILE A 198 2.65 -0.81 -23.85
N ALA A 199 1.94 -0.99 -24.97
CA ALA A 199 1.90 -2.23 -25.73
C ALA A 199 3.31 -2.75 -26.12
N ILE A 200 4.31 -1.86 -26.25
CA ILE A 200 5.70 -2.25 -26.48
C ILE A 200 6.22 -3.12 -25.32
N VAL A 201 5.98 -2.70 -24.08
CA VAL A 201 6.38 -3.45 -22.88
C VAL A 201 5.55 -4.74 -22.76
N GLU A 202 4.24 -4.67 -23.05
CA GLU A 202 3.35 -5.84 -23.01
C GLU A 202 3.80 -6.96 -23.94
N ARG A 203 4.39 -6.62 -25.10
CA ARG A 203 4.94 -7.60 -26.05
C ARG A 203 6.38 -8.00 -25.77
N LEU A 204 7.24 -7.06 -25.39
CA LEU A 204 8.67 -7.33 -25.19
C LEU A 204 8.95 -8.06 -23.89
N LEU A 205 8.27 -7.72 -22.78
CA LEU A 205 8.55 -8.28 -21.47
C LEU A 205 8.39 -9.82 -21.44
N PRO A 206 7.30 -10.43 -21.98
CA PRO A 206 7.18 -11.90 -22.02
C PRO A 206 8.32 -12.59 -22.78
N VAL A 207 8.84 -11.97 -23.85
CA VAL A 207 9.93 -12.53 -24.65
C VAL A 207 11.24 -12.52 -23.86
N VAL A 208 11.53 -11.42 -23.16
CA VAL A 208 12.70 -11.33 -22.27
C VAL A 208 12.58 -12.35 -21.13
N GLU A 209 11.40 -12.42 -20.48
CA GLU A 209 11.13 -13.37 -19.40
C GLU A 209 11.33 -14.83 -19.84
N SER A 210 10.84 -15.21 -21.02
CA SER A 210 10.96 -16.59 -21.52
C SER A 210 12.40 -17.00 -21.81
N HIS A 211 13.26 -16.06 -22.20
CA HIS A 211 14.66 -16.35 -22.55
C HIS A 211 15.65 -16.11 -21.40
N LEU A 212 15.22 -15.40 -20.35
CA LEU A 212 15.98 -15.14 -19.13
C LEU A 212 15.39 -15.85 -17.90
N GLU A 213 14.64 -16.94 -18.08
CA GLU A 213 13.93 -17.65 -17.01
C GLU A 213 14.86 -18.17 -15.88
N LYS A 214 16.15 -18.34 -16.18
CA LYS A 214 17.17 -18.82 -15.23
C LYS A 214 17.84 -17.68 -14.44
N CYS A 215 17.54 -16.43 -14.76
CA CYS A 215 18.07 -15.26 -14.07
C CYS A 215 17.15 -14.89 -12.89
N ASP A 216 17.74 -14.34 -11.84
CA ASP A 216 16.97 -13.68 -10.80
C ASP A 216 16.42 -12.37 -11.35
N VAL A 217 15.13 -12.12 -11.13
CA VAL A 217 14.42 -10.95 -11.65
C VAL A 217 13.96 -10.02 -10.53
N ASP A 218 14.26 -8.73 -10.65
CA ASP A 218 13.80 -7.68 -9.72
C ASP A 218 12.82 -6.73 -10.42
N TYR A 219 11.54 -6.85 -10.06
CA TYR A 219 10.47 -5.91 -10.46
C TYR A 219 10.28 -4.75 -9.48
N GLY A 220 11.10 -4.70 -8.43
CA GLY A 220 10.96 -3.78 -7.33
C GLY A 220 11.59 -2.41 -7.57
N ILE A 221 12.00 -2.10 -8.80
CA ILE A 221 12.58 -0.80 -9.14
C ILE A 221 11.57 0.01 -9.94
N ARG A 222 11.35 1.26 -9.56
CA ARG A 222 10.30 2.12 -10.14
C ARG A 222 10.29 2.17 -11.66
N SER A 223 11.46 2.32 -12.27
CA SER A 223 11.59 2.68 -13.69
C SER A 223 12.03 1.53 -14.58
N LYS A 224 12.49 0.41 -14.01
CA LYS A 224 13.09 -0.69 -14.76
C LYS A 224 12.92 -2.05 -14.08
N ILE A 225 13.05 -3.10 -14.88
CA ILE A 225 13.14 -4.49 -14.42
C ILE A 225 14.58 -4.93 -14.65
N ASN A 226 15.20 -5.57 -13.67
CA ASN A 226 16.56 -6.10 -13.80
C ASN A 226 16.55 -7.62 -13.80
N TRP A 227 17.44 -8.21 -14.60
CA TRP A 227 17.79 -9.63 -14.55
C TRP A 227 19.27 -9.77 -14.19
N THR A 228 19.56 -10.60 -13.19
CA THR A 228 20.91 -10.91 -12.73
C THR A 228 21.16 -12.41 -12.73
N GLU A 229 22.40 -12.81 -12.94
CA GLU A 229 22.79 -14.22 -12.83
C GLU A 229 22.72 -14.67 -11.36
N ALA A 230 21.97 -15.74 -11.08
CA ALA A 230 21.69 -16.18 -9.70
C ALA A 230 22.94 -16.54 -8.86
N LYS A 231 24.03 -16.97 -9.50
CA LYS A 231 25.26 -17.37 -8.79
C LYS A 231 26.24 -16.22 -8.55
N SER A 232 26.47 -15.39 -9.56
CA SER A 232 27.46 -14.30 -9.46
C SER A 232 26.86 -12.94 -9.11
N GLY A 233 25.54 -12.78 -9.22
CA GLY A 233 24.85 -11.50 -9.08
C GLY A 233 25.15 -10.50 -10.20
N LYS A 234 25.84 -10.92 -11.27
CA LYS A 234 26.20 -10.04 -12.39
C LYS A 234 24.96 -9.64 -13.19
N PRO A 235 24.90 -8.39 -13.68
CA PRO A 235 23.79 -7.94 -14.51
C PRO A 235 23.79 -8.69 -15.85
N VAL A 236 22.60 -9.15 -16.26
CA VAL A 236 22.35 -9.81 -17.54
C VAL A 236 21.55 -8.90 -18.44
N ALA A 237 20.44 -8.34 -17.93
CA ALA A 237 19.60 -7.44 -18.69
C ALA A 237 18.89 -6.40 -17.83
N GLU A 238 18.49 -5.30 -18.45
CA GLU A 238 17.57 -4.31 -17.87
C GLU A 238 16.50 -3.93 -18.89
N LEU A 239 15.25 -3.83 -18.45
CA LEU A 239 14.16 -3.29 -19.26
C LEU A 239 13.61 -2.02 -18.60
N HIS A 240 13.91 -0.85 -19.16
CA HIS A 240 13.45 0.44 -18.67
C HIS A 240 12.08 0.76 -19.25
N THR A 241 11.06 0.81 -18.39
CA THR A 241 9.64 0.92 -18.80
C THR A 241 8.99 2.25 -18.45
N LYS A 242 9.74 3.23 -17.93
CA LYS A 242 9.21 4.53 -17.49
C LYS A 242 10.02 5.74 -17.99
N ARG A 243 10.82 5.59 -19.05
CA ARG A 243 11.54 6.73 -19.65
C ARG A 243 10.60 7.54 -20.54
N SER A 244 10.88 8.83 -20.72
CA SER A 244 10.04 9.74 -21.51
C SER A 244 10.19 9.56 -23.02
N ASP A 245 11.27 8.93 -23.46
CA ASP A 245 11.76 8.87 -24.84
C ASP A 245 11.64 7.49 -25.49
N GLY A 246 11.23 6.47 -24.74
CA GLY A 246 11.00 5.11 -25.25
C GLY A 246 11.13 4.02 -24.17
N VAL A 247 11.03 2.78 -24.62
CA VAL A 247 11.39 1.59 -23.84
C VAL A 247 12.81 1.20 -24.19
N ASP A 248 13.70 1.14 -23.19
CA ASP A 248 15.09 0.70 -23.42
C ASP A 248 15.27 -0.73 -22.92
N LEU A 249 15.73 -1.63 -23.80
CA LEU A 249 16.29 -2.92 -23.43
C LEU A 249 17.81 -2.78 -23.41
N ILE A 250 18.42 -3.10 -22.28
CA ILE A 250 19.88 -3.15 -22.11
C ILE A 250 20.27 -4.61 -21.88
N LEU A 251 21.17 -5.13 -22.70
CA LEU A 251 21.71 -6.47 -22.60
C LEU A 251 23.22 -6.37 -22.36
N TYR A 252 23.75 -7.14 -21.41
CA TYR A 252 25.17 -7.09 -21.08
C TYR A 252 25.92 -8.20 -21.81
N PHE A 253 26.99 -7.86 -22.52
CA PHE A 253 27.86 -8.80 -23.24
C PHE A 253 29.33 -8.67 -22.81
N PRO A 254 30.21 -9.68 -22.96
CA PRO A 254 31.65 -9.47 -22.84
C PRO A 254 32.09 -8.40 -23.85
N SER A 255 33.05 -7.57 -23.46
CA SER A 255 33.46 -6.44 -24.29
C SER A 255 33.89 -6.86 -25.69
N GLY A 256 33.38 -6.16 -26.70
CA GLY A 256 33.63 -6.44 -28.12
C GLY A 256 32.86 -7.61 -28.72
N LYS A 257 32.01 -8.33 -27.96
CA LYS A 257 31.22 -9.45 -28.49
C LYS A 257 30.13 -9.00 -29.47
N VAL A 258 29.52 -7.84 -29.22
CA VAL A 258 28.46 -7.27 -30.07
C VAL A 258 28.98 -6.00 -30.72
N THR A 259 28.73 -5.84 -32.01
CA THR A 259 29.12 -4.63 -32.76
C THR A 259 27.90 -3.77 -33.04
N ILE A 260 28.09 -2.45 -33.17
CA ILE A 260 27.00 -1.52 -33.47
C ILE A 260 26.32 -1.86 -34.81
N GLY A 261 27.08 -2.34 -35.80
CA GLY A 261 26.56 -2.74 -37.10
C GLY A 261 25.61 -3.94 -37.03
N ALA A 262 25.84 -4.86 -36.10
CA ALA A 262 24.98 -6.04 -35.91
C ALA A 262 23.60 -5.69 -35.35
N ILE A 263 23.46 -4.54 -34.69
CA ILE A 263 22.20 -4.09 -34.07
C ILE A 263 21.61 -2.85 -34.73
N ALA A 264 22.25 -2.29 -35.76
CA ALA A 264 21.89 -1.00 -36.36
C ALA A 264 20.44 -0.93 -36.88
N ALA A 265 19.84 -2.06 -37.22
CA ALA A 265 18.45 -2.15 -37.69
C ALA A 265 17.41 -2.37 -36.57
N MET A 266 17.82 -2.55 -35.31
CA MET A 266 16.93 -2.90 -34.21
C MET A 266 16.41 -1.64 -33.48
N GLY A 267 15.09 -1.47 -33.37
CA GLY A 267 14.56 -0.33 -32.62
C GLY A 267 14.71 1.01 -33.32
N GLU A 268 14.51 2.08 -32.58
CA GLU A 268 14.66 3.48 -33.02
C GLU A 268 16.12 3.95 -32.93
N SER A 269 16.84 3.51 -31.90
CA SER A 269 18.24 3.88 -31.69
C SER A 269 18.95 2.82 -30.87
N GLN A 270 20.26 2.71 -31.09
CA GLN A 270 21.12 1.74 -30.42
C GLN A 270 22.38 2.42 -29.91
N ASP A 271 22.94 1.87 -28.84
CA ASP A 271 24.16 2.37 -28.23
C ASP A 271 24.91 1.21 -27.56
N ILE A 272 26.24 1.27 -27.55
CA ILE A 272 27.09 0.30 -26.87
C ILE A 272 28.04 1.10 -25.98
N GLN A 273 27.92 0.90 -24.68
CA GLN A 273 28.76 1.57 -23.69
C GLN A 273 29.56 0.53 -22.92
N SER A 274 30.85 0.80 -22.69
CA SER A 274 31.63 -0.02 -21.78
C SER A 274 31.04 0.03 -20.37
N ALA A 275 30.78 -1.14 -19.81
CA ALA A 275 30.30 -1.35 -18.45
C ALA A 275 31.43 -1.92 -17.58
N ARG A 276 31.11 -2.26 -16.33
CA ARG A 276 32.09 -2.83 -15.38
C ARG A 276 32.43 -4.28 -15.77
N ASP A 277 33.53 -4.78 -15.21
CA ASP A 277 33.93 -6.19 -15.30
C ASP A 277 34.14 -6.73 -16.72
N GLY A 278 34.64 -5.89 -17.62
CA GLY A 278 34.91 -6.28 -19.01
C GLY A 278 33.64 -6.61 -19.79
N GLN A 279 32.53 -5.96 -19.45
CA GLN A 279 31.26 -6.08 -20.16
C GLN A 279 30.96 -4.80 -20.95
N ASP A 280 30.20 -4.95 -22.02
CA ASP A 280 29.54 -3.85 -22.72
C ASP A 280 28.03 -3.91 -22.45
N ALA A 281 27.43 -2.75 -22.19
CA ALA A 281 26.00 -2.55 -22.12
C ALA A 281 25.48 -2.20 -23.51
N VAL A 282 24.78 -3.14 -24.14
CA VAL A 282 24.15 -2.98 -25.44
C VAL A 282 22.73 -2.49 -25.23
N ARG A 283 22.47 -1.22 -25.51
CA ARG A 283 21.14 -0.59 -25.37
C ARG A 283 20.44 -0.54 -26.72
N ILE A 284 19.18 -0.97 -26.75
CA ILE A 284 18.26 -0.81 -27.87
C ILE A 284 17.01 -0.10 -27.37
N ARG A 285 16.61 0.97 -28.05
CA ARG A 285 15.42 1.76 -27.73
C ARG A 285 14.28 1.45 -28.67
N PHE A 286 13.09 1.28 -28.12
CA PHE A 286 11.85 1.08 -28.87
C PHE A 286 10.88 2.23 -28.61
N THR A 287 10.34 2.79 -29.68
CA THR A 287 9.33 3.85 -29.65
C THR A 287 8.02 3.42 -30.33
N LYS A 288 8.05 2.34 -31.12
CA LYS A 288 6.91 1.81 -31.87
C LYS A 288 6.85 0.28 -31.84
N LEU A 289 5.67 -0.29 -32.05
CA LEU A 289 5.44 -1.74 -31.97
C LEU A 289 6.11 -2.53 -33.10
N GLU A 290 6.22 -1.95 -34.30
CA GLU A 290 6.76 -2.60 -35.49
C GLU A 290 8.24 -2.95 -35.34
N GLN A 291 8.93 -2.31 -34.39
CA GLN A 291 10.34 -2.51 -34.09
C GLN A 291 10.64 -3.81 -33.31
N LEU A 292 9.62 -4.48 -32.76
CA LEU A 292 9.79 -5.68 -31.91
C LEU A 292 9.86 -7.00 -32.69
N GLY A 293 9.71 -6.99 -34.02
CA GLY A 293 9.57 -8.19 -34.87
C GLY A 293 10.85 -8.79 -35.44
N ASP A 294 12.02 -8.31 -35.02
CA ASP A 294 13.30 -8.76 -35.59
C ASP A 294 13.74 -10.10 -34.95
N LYS A 295 13.90 -11.15 -35.76
CA LYS A 295 14.46 -12.45 -35.32
C LYS A 295 15.84 -12.28 -34.67
N THR A 296 16.57 -11.26 -35.10
CA THR A 296 17.91 -10.92 -34.61
C THR A 296 17.85 -10.39 -33.17
N LEU A 297 16.78 -9.68 -32.77
CA LEU A 297 16.56 -9.25 -31.38
C LEU A 297 16.38 -10.46 -30.44
N ILE A 298 15.62 -11.48 -30.88
CA ILE A 298 15.44 -12.71 -30.11
C ILE A 298 16.78 -13.44 -29.95
N SER A 299 17.56 -13.58 -31.04
CA SER A 299 18.90 -14.17 -30.97
C SER A 299 19.78 -13.45 -29.96
N LEU A 300 19.77 -12.11 -29.98
CA LEU A 300 20.55 -11.30 -29.07
C LEU A 300 20.16 -11.53 -27.60
N ILE A 301 18.86 -11.58 -27.29
CA ILE A 301 18.38 -11.87 -25.93
C ILE A 301 18.83 -13.26 -25.47
N MET A 302 18.74 -14.27 -26.34
CA MET A 302 19.19 -15.63 -26.03
C MET A 302 20.69 -15.71 -25.80
N GLU A 303 21.50 -15.06 -26.63
CA GLU A 303 22.96 -15.07 -26.51
C GLU A 303 23.47 -14.36 -25.24
N CYS A 304 22.66 -13.46 -24.69
CA CYS A 304 22.96 -12.78 -23.44
C CYS A 304 22.85 -13.72 -22.22
N SER A 305 22.00 -14.75 -22.29
CA SER A 305 21.73 -15.67 -21.16
C SER A 305 22.64 -16.90 -21.11
N ILE A 306 23.39 -17.18 -22.19
CA ILE A 306 24.30 -18.33 -22.30
C ILE A 306 25.71 -17.96 -21.77
N ARG A 307 25.77 -17.38 -20.57
CA ARG A 307 27.05 -17.19 -19.86
C ARG A 307 27.27 -18.26 -18.81
#